data_AF-A0A834WJX1-F1
#
_entry.id   AF-A0A834WJX1-F1
#
_cell.length_a   1.000
_cell.length_b   1.000
_cell.length_c   1.000
_cell.angle_alpha   90.00
_cell.angle_beta   90.00
_cell.angle_gamma   90.00
#
_symmetry.space_group_name_H-M   'P 1'
#
loop_
_entity.id
_entity.type
_entity.pdbx_description
1 polymer ?
#
loop_
_entity_poly.entity_id
_entity_poly.type
_entity_poly.pdbx_seq_one_letter_code
_entity_poly.pdbx_strand_id
1 'polypeptide(L)'
;MDSRFEYAETHRNKCAACFRQFNKMEHLVEHMRISYHSVHEPTCGICRKHCRSFESLREHLIGPLPRQECREIFANRGCKFCLKVLDSSYARRIHQERCQLPGNAGLIGRFANLGIRDNLTIGRGPQVVALACKMVGGGSDGSLDLCIRPEYLRDAMPMRQVQRKIQDFLCNGEPMWKIRPRNGRARILVGHGLDHDLECLQMEYRAEMIRDTAKYPPLMKTSKLSNSLKYEIQSGIQDPYEDCVATMRLYMRMRSQVHKREDQPLACDPQNKNNFASWRQSELERMTPEQMLEISRSDYYCWCLD
;
A
#
# COMPACT_ATOMS: atom_id res chain seq x y z
N MET A 1 -38.39 -32.47 -35.31
CA MET A 1 -38.01 -31.04 -35.37
C MET A 1 -37.65 -30.63 -33.96
N ASP A 2 -36.42 -30.90 -33.54
CA ASP A 2 -35.93 -30.46 -32.22
C ASP A 2 -34.93 -29.33 -32.44
N SER A 3 -35.38 -28.13 -32.10
CA SER A 3 -34.63 -26.89 -32.17
C SER A 3 -33.53 -26.91 -31.09
N ARG A 4 -32.28 -27.06 -31.52
CA ARG A 4 -31.11 -26.70 -30.70
C ARG A 4 -31.17 -25.20 -30.44
N PHE A 5 -31.42 -24.82 -29.19
CA PHE A 5 -31.07 -23.50 -28.69
C PHE A 5 -29.53 -23.39 -28.68
N GLU A 6 -28.96 -22.82 -29.73
CA GLU A 6 -27.61 -22.28 -29.69
C GLU A 6 -27.61 -21.08 -28.75
N TYR A 7 -27.08 -21.27 -27.54
CA TYR A 7 -26.68 -20.15 -26.69
C TYR A 7 -25.54 -19.44 -27.42
N ALA A 8 -25.86 -18.36 -28.14
CA ALA A 8 -24.85 -17.44 -28.64
C ALA A 8 -24.12 -16.86 -27.41
N GLU A 9 -22.94 -17.41 -27.12
CA GLU A 9 -22.06 -16.91 -26.08
C GLU A 9 -21.60 -15.52 -26.52
N THR A 10 -22.35 -14.48 -26.10
CA THR A 10 -21.97 -13.09 -26.37
C THR A 10 -20.54 -12.91 -25.87
N HIS A 11 -19.60 -12.74 -26.79
CA HIS A 11 -18.17 -12.65 -26.48
C HIS A 11 -17.93 -11.34 -25.71
N ARG A 12 -18.06 -11.39 -24.39
CA ARG A 12 -17.90 -10.21 -23.52
C ARG A 12 -16.43 -9.85 -23.41
N ASN A 13 -16.14 -8.57 -23.58
CA ASN A 13 -14.78 -8.03 -23.45
C ASN A 13 -14.40 -8.04 -21.97
N LYS A 14 -13.47 -8.92 -21.57
CA LYS A 14 -13.09 -9.13 -20.18
C LYS A 14 -11.73 -8.50 -19.91
N CYS A 15 -11.60 -7.70 -18.86
CA CYS A 15 -10.31 -7.19 -18.41
C CYS A 15 -9.42 -8.33 -17.90
N ALA A 16 -8.17 -8.41 -18.37
CA ALA A 16 -7.21 -9.44 -17.95
C ALA A 16 -6.78 -9.31 -16.47
N ALA A 17 -6.84 -8.11 -15.89
CA ALA A 17 -6.40 -7.85 -14.53
C ALA A 17 -7.52 -8.05 -13.48
N CYS A 18 -8.63 -7.31 -13.62
CA CYS A 18 -9.71 -7.32 -12.62
C CYS A 18 -10.88 -8.25 -12.99
N PHE A 19 -10.85 -8.87 -14.17
CA PHE A 19 -11.89 -9.76 -14.70
C PHE A 19 -13.29 -9.14 -14.86
N ARG A 20 -13.40 -7.80 -14.82
CA ARG A 20 -14.63 -7.09 -15.16
C ARG A 20 -14.99 -7.31 -16.62
N GLN A 21 -16.26 -7.57 -16.89
CA GLN A 21 -16.77 -7.84 -18.24
C GLN A 21 -17.50 -6.61 -18.77
N PHE A 22 -17.33 -6.34 -20.06
CA PHE A 22 -17.92 -5.23 -20.78
C PHE A 22 -18.60 -5.74 -22.05
N ASN A 23 -19.77 -5.18 -22.35
CA ASN A 23 -20.52 -5.53 -23.56
C ASN A 23 -19.83 -5.03 -24.84
N LYS A 24 -19.02 -3.98 -24.74
CA LYS A 24 -18.33 -3.35 -25.86
C LYS A 24 -16.85 -3.18 -25.57
N MET A 25 -16.03 -3.23 -26.62
CA MET A 25 -14.58 -3.05 -26.51
C MET A 25 -14.21 -1.63 -26.06
N GLU A 26 -14.93 -0.61 -26.56
CA GLU A 26 -14.74 0.80 -26.19
C GLU A 26 -14.78 1.02 -24.67
N HIS A 27 -15.69 0.34 -23.96
CA HIS A 27 -15.82 0.42 -22.51
C HIS A 27 -14.69 -0.30 -21.77
N LEU A 28 -14.14 -1.38 -22.34
CA LEU A 28 -12.97 -2.04 -21.78
C LEU A 28 -11.75 -1.13 -21.90
N VAL A 29 -11.56 -0.49 -23.06
CA VAL A 29 -10.47 0.46 -23.28
C VAL A 29 -10.56 1.63 -22.30
N GLU A 30 -11.75 2.21 -22.11
CA GLU A 30 -11.96 3.28 -21.14
C GLU A 30 -11.69 2.83 -19.71
N HIS A 31 -12.12 1.62 -19.34
CA HIS A 31 -11.78 1.04 -18.05
C HIS A 31 -10.26 0.89 -17.85
N MET A 32 -9.53 0.39 -18.85
CA MET A 32 -8.08 0.24 -18.75
C MET A 32 -7.37 1.60 -18.64
N ARG A 33 -7.89 2.63 -19.29
CA ARG A 33 -7.36 4.01 -19.25
C ARG A 33 -7.39 4.62 -17.85
N ILE A 34 -8.42 4.32 -17.05
CA ILE A 34 -8.60 4.91 -15.72
C ILE A 34 -8.21 3.99 -14.56
N SER A 35 -7.99 2.70 -14.81
CA SER A 35 -7.77 1.72 -13.73
C SER A 35 -6.30 1.50 -13.40
N TYR A 36 -5.37 1.87 -14.28
CA TYR A 36 -3.92 1.82 -14.04
C TYR A 36 -3.42 0.49 -13.48
N HIS A 37 -3.98 -0.60 -14.02
CA HIS A 37 -3.66 -1.94 -13.54
C HIS A 37 -2.16 -2.21 -13.65
N SER A 38 -1.59 -2.77 -12.60
CA SER A 38 -0.15 -2.99 -12.56
C SER A 38 0.22 -4.15 -11.64
N VAL A 39 1.46 -4.59 -11.75
CA VAL A 39 2.06 -5.59 -10.84
C VAL A 39 2.11 -5.13 -9.38
N HIS A 40 1.94 -3.83 -9.13
CA HIS A 40 1.99 -3.24 -7.78
C HIS A 40 0.66 -3.33 -7.04
N GLU A 41 -0.42 -3.68 -7.74
CA GLU A 41 -1.72 -3.90 -7.13
C GLU A 41 -1.74 -5.21 -6.33
N PRO A 42 -2.42 -5.24 -5.17
CA PRO A 42 -2.68 -6.47 -4.46
C PRO A 42 -3.40 -7.52 -5.33
N THR A 43 -2.80 -8.69 -5.50
CA THR A 43 -3.37 -9.79 -6.30
C THR A 43 -3.87 -10.93 -5.44
N CYS A 44 -4.97 -11.57 -5.88
CA CYS A 44 -5.45 -12.79 -5.25
C CYS A 44 -4.50 -13.96 -5.55
N GLY A 45 -4.00 -14.63 -4.51
CA GLY A 45 -3.13 -15.82 -4.68
C GLY A 45 -3.82 -17.04 -5.31
N ILE A 46 -5.14 -17.03 -5.48
CA ILE A 46 -5.94 -18.14 -6.05
C ILE A 46 -6.29 -17.85 -7.50
N CYS A 47 -7.04 -16.78 -7.75
CA CYS A 47 -7.53 -16.46 -9.10
C CYS A 47 -6.67 -15.43 -9.85
N ARG A 48 -5.61 -14.89 -9.21
CA ARG A 48 -4.74 -13.83 -9.76
C ARG A 48 -5.43 -12.49 -10.08
N LYS A 49 -6.68 -12.30 -9.65
CA LYS A 49 -7.39 -11.02 -9.80
C LYS A 49 -6.61 -9.88 -9.15
N HIS A 50 -6.38 -8.81 -9.89
CA HIS A 50 -5.86 -7.54 -9.40
C HIS A 50 -6.94 -6.80 -8.62
N CYS A 51 -6.58 -6.30 -7.44
CA CYS A 51 -7.44 -5.54 -6.56
C CYS A 51 -6.77 -4.19 -6.31
N ARG A 52 -7.53 -3.09 -6.45
CA ARG A 52 -7.02 -1.72 -6.23
C ARG A 52 -6.40 -1.47 -4.85
N SER A 53 -6.80 -2.25 -3.84
CA SER A 53 -6.33 -2.14 -2.47
C SER A 53 -6.36 -3.47 -1.73
N PHE A 54 -5.61 -3.58 -0.63
CA PHE A 54 -5.68 -4.75 0.26
C PHE A 54 -7.05 -4.92 0.90
N GLU A 55 -7.85 -3.85 0.98
CA GLU A 55 -9.24 -3.92 1.44
C GLU A 55 -10.10 -4.66 0.42
N SER A 56 -10.00 -4.24 -0.84
CA SER A 56 -10.72 -4.86 -1.95
C SER A 56 -10.32 -6.34 -2.11
N LEU A 57 -9.05 -6.67 -1.87
CA LEU A 57 -8.58 -8.06 -1.84
C LEU A 57 -9.17 -8.84 -0.67
N ARG A 58 -9.27 -8.24 0.52
CA ARG A 58 -9.90 -8.87 1.68
C ARG A 58 -11.38 -9.14 1.43
N GLU A 59 -12.10 -8.16 0.89
CA GLU A 59 -13.52 -8.31 0.52
C GLU A 59 -13.70 -9.41 -0.53
N HIS A 60 -12.79 -9.51 -1.50
CA HIS A 60 -12.80 -10.58 -2.49
C HIS A 60 -12.61 -11.99 -1.89
N LEU A 61 -11.91 -12.12 -0.76
CA LEU A 61 -11.58 -13.40 -0.12
C LEU A 61 -12.54 -13.80 1.00
N ILE A 62 -12.98 -12.82 1.80
CA ILE A 62 -13.72 -13.02 3.07
C ILE A 62 -15.04 -12.24 3.08
N GLY A 63 -15.24 -11.29 2.16
CA GLY A 63 -16.41 -10.41 2.12
C GLY A 63 -17.73 -11.11 1.78
N PRO A 64 -18.78 -10.33 1.48
CA PRO A 64 -20.12 -10.88 1.23
C PRO A 64 -20.22 -11.64 -0.10
N LEU A 65 -19.49 -11.19 -1.14
CA LEU A 65 -19.58 -11.70 -2.51
C LEU A 65 -18.22 -12.21 -3.08
N PRO A 66 -17.53 -13.14 -2.41
CA PRO A 66 -16.33 -13.75 -2.95
C PRO A 66 -16.71 -14.79 -4.02
N ARG A 67 -15.84 -14.98 -5.02
CA ARG A 67 -15.96 -16.13 -5.93
C ARG A 67 -15.85 -17.40 -5.08
N GLN A 68 -16.78 -18.34 -5.25
CA GLN A 68 -16.92 -19.50 -4.36
C GLN A 68 -15.61 -20.28 -4.20
N GLU A 69 -14.92 -20.59 -5.29
CA GLU A 69 -13.60 -21.24 -5.28
C GLU A 69 -12.56 -20.49 -4.43
N CYS A 70 -12.50 -19.15 -4.57
CA CYS A 70 -11.58 -18.33 -3.79
C CYS A 70 -11.91 -18.39 -2.29
N ARG A 71 -13.20 -18.36 -1.95
CA ARG A 71 -13.67 -18.43 -0.56
C ARG A 71 -13.28 -19.74 0.09
N GLU A 72 -13.53 -20.86 -0.58
CA GLU A 72 -13.29 -22.21 -0.05
C GLU A 72 -11.79 -22.47 0.14
N ILE A 73 -10.97 -22.17 -0.88
CA ILE A 73 -9.52 -22.35 -0.79
C ILE A 73 -8.93 -21.44 0.29
N PHE A 74 -9.36 -20.19 0.36
CA PHE A 74 -8.89 -19.25 1.38
C PHE A 74 -9.36 -19.63 2.79
N ALA A 75 -10.59 -20.12 2.95
CA ALA A 75 -11.09 -20.59 4.24
C ALA A 75 -10.27 -21.78 4.79
N ASN A 76 -9.72 -22.61 3.92
CA ASN A 76 -8.89 -23.76 4.30
C ASN A 76 -7.41 -23.37 4.50
N ARG A 77 -6.82 -22.62 3.57
CA ARG A 77 -5.35 -22.40 3.49
C ARG A 77 -4.92 -20.94 3.66
N GLY A 78 -5.86 -20.00 3.70
CA GLY A 78 -5.61 -18.56 3.72
C GLY A 78 -5.45 -17.98 5.14
N CYS A 79 -4.44 -17.15 5.33
CA CYS A 79 -4.26 -16.39 6.57
C CYS A 79 -5.08 -15.10 6.54
N LYS A 80 -6.06 -14.97 7.44
CA LYS A 80 -6.93 -13.77 7.54
C LYS A 80 -6.18 -12.48 7.90
N PHE A 81 -4.97 -12.57 8.45
CA PHE A 81 -4.17 -11.41 8.84
C PHE A 81 -3.40 -10.84 7.65
N CYS A 82 -2.52 -11.65 7.05
CA CYS A 82 -1.65 -11.21 5.96
C CYS A 82 -2.25 -11.40 4.55
N LEU A 83 -3.39 -12.10 4.43
CA LEU A 83 -4.07 -12.47 3.18
C LEU A 83 -3.28 -13.43 2.27
N LYS A 84 -2.20 -14.04 2.79
CA LYS A 84 -1.42 -15.06 2.05
C LYS A 84 -2.16 -16.39 2.04
N VAL A 85 -2.16 -17.05 0.88
CA VAL A 85 -2.62 -18.44 0.71
C VAL A 85 -1.41 -19.34 0.86
N LEU A 86 -1.50 -20.34 1.74
CA LEU A 86 -0.40 -21.26 2.02
C LEU A 86 -0.64 -22.62 1.35
N ASP A 87 0.41 -23.44 1.31
CA ASP A 87 0.38 -24.72 0.58
C ASP A 87 -0.61 -25.72 1.20
N SER A 88 -0.79 -25.67 2.53
CA SER A 88 -1.68 -26.58 3.26
C SER A 88 -2.34 -25.93 4.49
N SER A 89 -3.39 -26.57 5.01
CA SER A 89 -4.04 -26.19 6.27
C SER A 89 -3.10 -26.28 7.47
N TYR A 90 -2.16 -27.23 7.45
CA TYR A 90 -1.11 -27.36 8.46
C TYR A 90 -0.14 -26.18 8.42
N ALA A 91 0.36 -25.84 7.23
CA ALA A 91 1.21 -24.66 7.06
C ALA A 91 0.47 -23.39 7.53
N ARG A 92 -0.84 -23.27 7.25
CA ARG A 92 -1.67 -22.17 7.74
C ARG A 92 -1.68 -22.08 9.26
N ARG A 93 -1.85 -23.20 9.95
CA ARG A 93 -1.91 -23.24 11.42
C ARG A 93 -0.59 -22.76 12.04
N ILE A 94 0.53 -23.33 11.61
CA ILE A 94 1.88 -22.93 12.06
C ILE A 94 2.15 -21.47 11.71
N HIS A 95 1.73 -21.04 10.53
CA HIS A 95 1.83 -19.64 10.15
C HIS A 95 0.98 -18.74 11.03
N GLN A 96 -0.24 -19.11 11.39
CA GLN A 96 -1.12 -18.31 12.25
C GLN A 96 -0.58 -18.13 13.68
N GLU A 97 0.16 -19.10 14.21
CA GLU A 97 0.86 -18.96 15.49
C GLU A 97 1.91 -17.84 15.45
N ARG A 98 2.58 -17.67 14.30
CA ARG A 98 3.61 -16.63 14.11
C ARG A 98 3.06 -15.33 13.53
N CYS A 99 2.03 -15.42 12.69
CA CYS A 99 1.33 -14.35 11.99
C CYS A 99 0.18 -13.83 12.87
N GLN A 100 0.51 -13.54 14.12
CA GLN A 100 -0.34 -12.77 15.04
C GLN A 100 0.09 -11.30 15.01
N LEU A 101 -0.88 -10.40 15.23
CA LEU A 101 -0.70 -8.99 15.59
C LEU A 101 0.28 -8.83 16.78
N PRO A 102 0.79 -7.63 17.11
CA PRO A 102 2.07 -7.44 17.78
C PRO A 102 2.04 -7.88 19.26
N GLY A 103 2.17 -9.18 19.51
CA GLY A 103 2.57 -9.74 20.80
C GLY A 103 4.10 -9.76 20.88
N ASN A 104 4.63 -9.18 21.96
CA ASN A 104 6.04 -8.84 22.21
C ASN A 104 7.06 -10.00 22.16
N ALA A 105 6.66 -11.25 21.90
CA ALA A 105 7.52 -12.44 22.11
C ALA A 105 8.06 -13.12 20.83
N GLY A 106 7.65 -12.68 19.63
CA GLY A 106 7.98 -13.38 18.37
C GLY A 106 9.08 -12.75 17.50
N LEU A 107 9.81 -11.76 18.01
CA LEU A 107 10.47 -10.72 17.20
C LEU A 107 11.77 -11.14 16.47
N ILE A 108 12.36 -12.31 16.74
CA ILE A 108 13.58 -12.76 16.05
C ILE A 108 13.27 -13.78 14.93
N GLY A 109 12.25 -14.62 15.08
CA GLY A 109 11.95 -15.70 14.12
C GLY A 109 11.24 -15.28 12.84
N ARG A 110 10.94 -13.99 12.67
CA ARG A 110 10.08 -13.45 11.59
C ARG A 110 10.81 -13.08 10.30
N PHE A 111 12.14 -13.03 10.31
CA PHE A 111 12.93 -12.70 9.10
C PHE A 111 13.21 -13.95 8.23
N ALA A 112 13.37 -15.12 8.84
CA ALA A 112 13.77 -16.34 8.13
C ALA A 112 12.78 -16.86 7.07
N ASN A 113 11.46 -16.67 7.25
CA ASN A 113 10.44 -17.28 6.37
C ASN A 113 10.00 -16.39 5.19
N LEU A 114 10.56 -15.18 5.05
CA LEU A 114 10.37 -14.31 3.88
C LEU A 114 11.59 -14.34 2.93
N GLY A 115 12.55 -15.26 3.13
CA GLY A 115 13.82 -15.23 2.40
C GLY A 115 14.70 -14.04 2.77
N ILE A 116 14.39 -13.34 3.87
CA ILE A 116 15.21 -12.27 4.43
C ILE A 116 16.30 -12.97 5.25
N ARG A 117 17.41 -13.30 4.59
CA ARG A 117 18.66 -13.57 5.31
C ARG A 117 18.96 -12.32 6.13
N ASP A 118 19.07 -12.48 7.44
CA ASP A 118 19.62 -11.49 8.36
C ASP A 118 21.06 -11.19 7.96
N ASN A 119 21.19 -10.34 6.95
CA ASN A 119 22.32 -9.46 6.81
C ASN A 119 21.75 -8.08 7.13
N LEU A 120 21.71 -7.75 8.42
CA LEU A 120 22.01 -6.40 8.90
C LEU A 120 23.45 -6.04 8.50
N THR A 121 23.82 -6.24 7.24
CA THR A 121 24.82 -5.40 6.63
C THR A 121 24.22 -4.02 6.71
N ILE A 122 24.93 -3.12 7.38
CA ILE A 122 24.79 -1.68 7.22
C ILE A 122 25.07 -1.44 5.72
N GLY A 123 24.06 -1.72 4.90
CA GLY A 123 24.12 -1.69 3.46
C GLY A 123 23.88 -0.27 2.99
N ARG A 124 24.51 0.10 1.88
CA ARG A 124 24.40 1.40 1.20
C ARG A 124 23.00 1.69 0.62
N GLY A 125 21.94 1.46 1.39
CA GLY A 125 20.55 1.77 1.03
C GLY A 125 20.06 3.08 1.67
N PRO A 126 18.94 3.64 1.21
CA PRO A 126 18.36 4.84 1.80
C PRO A 126 18.00 4.61 3.27
N GLN A 127 18.30 5.59 4.11
CA GLN A 127 17.89 5.57 5.52
C GLN A 127 16.41 5.92 5.62
N VAL A 128 15.66 5.20 6.45
CA VAL A 128 14.21 5.36 6.59
C VAL A 128 13.87 5.57 8.05
N VAL A 129 12.98 6.52 8.33
CA VAL A 129 12.56 6.89 9.69
C VAL A 129 11.04 6.98 9.73
N ALA A 130 10.46 6.57 10.86
CA ALA A 130 9.03 6.68 11.09
C ALA A 130 8.72 7.86 12.00
N LEU A 131 7.61 8.54 11.73
CA LEU A 131 7.05 9.61 12.55
C LEU A 131 5.58 9.30 12.83
N ALA A 132 5.18 9.52 14.07
CA ALA A 132 3.79 9.53 14.51
C ALA A 132 3.67 10.58 15.61
N CYS A 133 2.63 11.42 15.54
CA CYS A 133 2.23 12.26 16.66
C CYS A 133 1.03 11.63 17.37
N LYS A 134 0.94 11.87 18.67
CA LYS A 134 -0.26 11.58 19.45
C LYS A 134 -0.88 12.89 19.91
N MET A 135 -2.16 13.03 19.57
CA MET A 135 -3.03 14.06 20.11
C MET A 135 -3.40 13.68 21.55
N VAL A 136 -3.62 14.67 22.41
CA VAL A 136 -4.12 14.41 23.75
C VAL A 136 -5.60 14.71 23.83
N GLY A 137 -6.33 13.92 24.62
CA GLY A 137 -7.74 14.19 24.90
C GLY A 137 -7.90 15.46 25.72
N GLY A 138 -8.71 16.38 25.23
CA GLY A 138 -9.19 17.59 25.88
C GLY A 138 -10.71 17.57 26.03
N GLY A 139 -11.26 18.62 26.62
CA GLY A 139 -12.67 18.65 27.04
C GLY A 139 -12.88 17.95 28.39
N SER A 140 -14.02 18.19 29.03
CA SER A 140 -14.34 17.60 30.34
C SER A 140 -14.53 16.08 30.31
N ASP A 141 -14.74 15.52 29.12
CA ASP A 141 -14.93 14.09 28.84
C ASP A 141 -13.71 13.45 28.12
N GLY A 142 -12.67 14.23 27.80
CA GLY A 142 -11.49 13.76 27.10
C GLY A 142 -11.72 13.40 25.62
N SER A 143 -12.86 13.78 25.03
CA SER A 143 -13.23 13.41 23.66
C SER A 143 -12.62 14.29 22.58
N LEU A 144 -12.03 15.42 22.93
CA LEU A 144 -11.47 16.38 21.98
C LEU A 144 -9.99 16.09 21.73
N ASP A 145 -9.61 15.67 20.53
CA ASP A 145 -8.20 15.54 20.18
C ASP A 145 -7.54 16.93 20.08
N LEU A 146 -6.67 17.25 21.03
CA LEU A 146 -5.91 18.51 21.12
C LEU A 146 -4.43 18.27 20.89
N CYS A 147 -3.79 19.13 20.09
CA CYS A 147 -2.34 19.30 20.19
C CYS A 147 -2.03 20.06 21.47
N ILE A 148 -1.21 19.49 22.36
CA ILE A 148 -0.67 20.27 23.48
C ILE A 148 0.25 21.35 22.91
N ARG A 149 -0.12 22.62 23.10
CA ARG A 149 0.79 23.73 22.79
C ARG A 149 2.00 23.67 23.71
N PRO A 150 3.21 23.97 23.22
CA PRO A 150 4.43 23.95 24.04
C PRO A 150 4.31 24.75 25.35
N GLU A 151 3.50 25.81 25.34
CA GLU A 151 3.18 26.68 26.48
C GLU A 151 2.56 25.92 27.68
N TYR A 152 1.95 24.75 27.46
CA TYR A 152 1.35 23.90 28.49
C TYR A 152 2.27 22.78 28.99
N LEU A 153 3.51 22.71 28.50
CA LEU A 153 4.49 21.70 28.88
C LEU A 153 5.61 22.38 29.70
N ARG A 154 5.70 22.03 30.99
CA ARG A 154 6.65 22.65 31.95
C ARG A 154 8.10 22.67 31.48
N ASP A 155 8.55 21.60 30.83
CA ASP A 155 9.93 21.42 30.38
C ASP A 155 10.03 21.18 28.86
N ALA A 156 9.07 21.72 28.08
CA ALA A 156 9.10 21.55 26.64
C ALA A 156 10.26 22.30 25.98
N MET A 157 10.92 21.59 25.05
CA MET A 157 11.82 22.22 24.11
C MET A 157 11.06 23.25 23.25
N PRO A 158 11.59 24.48 23.05
CA PRO A 158 10.95 25.46 22.19
C PRO A 158 10.74 24.91 20.77
N MET A 159 9.60 25.22 20.14
CA MET A 159 9.23 24.68 18.83
C MET A 159 10.33 24.86 17.78
N ARG A 160 10.97 26.03 17.71
CA ARG A 160 12.10 26.28 16.79
C ARG A 160 13.29 25.33 16.97
N GLN A 161 13.55 24.89 18.20
CA GLN A 161 14.63 23.92 18.46
C GLN A 161 14.20 22.51 18.06
N VAL A 162 12.93 22.14 18.31
CA VAL A 162 12.37 20.85 17.86
C VAL A 162 12.41 20.76 16.34
N GLN A 163 11.91 21.79 15.65
CA GLN A 163 11.93 21.90 14.19
C GLN A 163 13.34 21.71 13.63
N ARG A 164 14.33 22.40 14.19
CA ARG A 164 15.73 22.28 13.77
C ARG A 164 16.27 20.86 13.97
N LYS A 165 16.03 20.24 15.13
CA LYS A 165 16.49 18.87 15.41
C LYS A 165 15.87 17.85 14.46
N ILE A 166 14.57 17.96 14.20
CA ILE A 166 13.89 17.06 13.25
C ILE A 166 14.41 17.28 11.84
N GLN A 167 14.53 18.55 11.41
CA GLN A 167 15.02 18.88 10.08
C GLN A 167 16.45 18.38 9.86
N ASP A 168 17.36 18.63 10.80
CA ASP A 168 18.75 18.14 10.73
C ASP A 168 18.81 16.61 10.66
N PHE A 169 17.93 15.92 11.39
CA PHE A 169 17.83 14.47 11.39
C PHE A 169 17.31 13.91 10.06
N LEU A 170 16.27 14.52 9.48
CA LEU A 170 15.69 14.12 8.20
C LEU A 170 16.60 14.46 7.01
N CYS A 171 17.21 15.64 7.04
CA CYS A 171 18.09 16.13 5.99
C CYS A 171 19.47 15.44 6.02
N ASN A 172 19.91 14.94 7.18
CA ASN A 172 21.15 14.16 7.35
C ASN A 172 22.39 14.84 6.74
N GLY A 173 22.48 16.17 6.90
CA GLY A 173 23.56 17.00 6.37
C GLY A 173 23.39 17.49 4.93
N GLU A 174 22.28 17.17 4.26
CA GLU A 174 21.94 17.75 2.94
C GLU A 174 21.02 18.96 3.07
N PRO A 175 21.27 20.07 2.35
CA PRO A 175 20.32 21.17 2.36
C PRO A 175 19.04 20.78 1.61
N MET A 176 17.89 21.28 2.05
CA MET A 176 16.57 20.85 1.59
C MET A 176 16.38 20.92 0.07
N TRP A 177 16.93 21.95 -0.58
CA TRP A 177 16.88 22.14 -2.03
C TRP A 177 17.72 21.12 -2.83
N LYS A 178 18.69 20.46 -2.18
CA LYS A 178 19.59 19.47 -2.80
C LYS A 178 19.11 18.03 -2.57
N ILE A 179 18.13 17.81 -1.70
CA ILE A 179 17.61 16.47 -1.39
C ILE A 179 17.16 15.77 -2.67
N ARG A 180 17.66 14.56 -2.89
CA ARG A 180 17.28 13.70 -4.03
C ARG A 180 16.72 12.37 -3.52
N PRO A 181 15.66 11.85 -4.14
CA PRO A 181 15.09 10.54 -3.77
C PRO A 181 16.04 9.37 -4.06
N ARG A 182 16.93 9.51 -5.04
CA ARG A 182 17.97 8.52 -5.36
C ARG A 182 19.36 9.10 -5.11
N ASN A 183 20.22 8.31 -4.46
CA ASN A 183 21.62 8.61 -4.15
C ASN A 183 21.84 9.83 -3.23
N GLY A 184 20.80 10.30 -2.53
CA GLY A 184 20.91 11.30 -1.48
C GLY A 184 21.15 10.68 -0.10
N ARG A 185 21.55 11.51 0.86
CA ARG A 185 21.73 11.14 2.27
C ARG A 185 20.49 11.41 3.11
N ALA A 186 19.57 12.23 2.60
CA ALA A 186 18.30 12.52 3.26
C ALA A 186 17.50 11.24 3.53
N ARG A 187 16.77 11.23 4.64
CA ARG A 187 16.05 10.05 5.13
C ARG A 187 14.61 10.04 4.63
N ILE A 188 14.14 8.88 4.19
CA ILE A 188 12.75 8.68 3.82
C ILE A 188 11.90 8.74 5.10
N LEU A 189 10.86 9.57 5.09
CA LEU A 189 9.93 9.75 6.19
C LEU A 189 8.68 8.88 5.97
N VAL A 190 8.40 7.96 6.89
CA VAL A 190 7.24 7.04 6.86
C VAL A 190 6.28 7.41 7.99
N GLY A 191 4.98 7.32 7.74
CA GLY A 191 3.97 7.57 8.78
C GLY A 191 2.55 7.31 8.30
N HIS A 192 1.56 7.80 9.05
CA HIS A 192 0.14 7.66 8.73
C HIS A 192 -0.57 8.99 8.93
N GLY A 193 -0.91 9.68 7.84
CA GLY A 193 -1.48 11.03 7.91
C GLY A 193 -0.44 12.10 8.19
N LEU A 194 0.74 11.99 7.58
CA LEU A 194 1.90 12.84 7.85
C LEU A 194 1.67 14.33 7.56
N ASP A 195 0.68 14.67 6.73
CA ASP A 195 0.29 16.07 6.52
C ASP A 195 -0.07 16.77 7.83
N HIS A 196 -0.86 16.10 8.67
CA HIS A 196 -1.28 16.65 9.95
C HIS A 196 -0.09 16.75 10.91
N ASP A 197 0.74 15.71 10.99
CA ASP A 197 1.96 15.71 11.81
C ASP A 197 2.88 16.88 11.43
N LEU A 198 3.11 17.10 10.13
CA LEU A 198 3.98 18.15 9.63
C LEU A 198 3.35 19.55 9.78
N GLU A 199 2.03 19.68 9.64
CA GLU A 199 1.29 20.91 9.91
C GLU A 199 1.41 21.32 11.39
N CYS A 200 1.22 20.37 12.32
CA CYS A 200 1.38 20.59 13.76
C CYS A 200 2.81 21.01 14.12
N LEU A 201 3.81 20.46 13.44
CA LEU A 201 5.21 20.84 13.59
C LEU A 201 5.58 22.14 12.86
N GLN A 202 4.68 22.68 12.00
CA GLN A 202 4.95 23.79 11.09
C GLN A 202 6.23 23.56 10.26
N MET A 203 6.35 22.35 9.71
CA MET A 203 7.50 21.92 8.93
C MET A 203 7.07 21.45 7.56
N GLU A 204 7.93 21.66 6.57
CA GLU A 204 7.75 21.09 5.24
C GLU A 204 8.87 20.09 4.94
N TYR A 205 8.52 19.02 4.24
CA TYR A 205 9.48 18.05 3.74
C TYR A 205 9.16 17.68 2.29
N ARG A 206 10.17 17.24 1.55
CA ARG A 206 10.00 16.91 0.13
C ARG A 206 9.03 15.75 -0.05
N ALA A 207 7.97 15.96 -0.84
CA ALA A 207 6.93 14.97 -1.10
C ALA A 207 7.50 13.63 -1.63
N GLU A 208 8.59 13.67 -2.41
CA GLU A 208 9.23 12.47 -2.95
C GLU A 208 9.95 11.62 -1.88
N MET A 209 10.22 12.20 -0.71
CA MET A 209 10.82 11.52 0.44
C MET A 209 9.78 11.05 1.47
N ILE A 210 8.49 11.36 1.26
CA ILE A 210 7.41 11.00 2.16
C ILE A 210 6.74 9.69 1.72
N ARG A 211 6.46 8.82 2.68
CA ARG A 211 5.80 7.52 2.51
C ARG A 211 4.64 7.45 3.50
N ASP A 212 3.55 8.11 3.14
CA ASP A 212 2.34 8.16 3.94
C ASP A 212 1.45 6.95 3.67
N THR A 213 1.29 6.09 4.67
CA THR A 213 0.45 4.89 4.59
C THR A 213 -1.04 5.20 4.46
N ALA A 214 -1.51 6.39 4.86
CA ALA A 214 -2.89 6.83 4.70
C ALA A 214 -3.22 7.24 3.26
N LYS A 215 -2.19 7.62 2.49
CA LYS A 215 -2.32 8.07 1.09
C LYS A 215 -1.83 7.05 0.07
N TYR A 216 -1.17 5.99 0.51
CA TYR A 216 -0.60 4.99 -0.40
C TYR A 216 -1.69 4.07 -0.97
N PRO A 217 -1.99 4.09 -2.28
CA PRO A 217 -3.22 3.49 -2.82
C PRO A 217 -3.47 2.02 -2.46
N PRO A 218 -2.45 1.13 -2.44
CA PRO A 218 -2.64 -0.25 -1.99
C PRO A 218 -3.14 -0.37 -0.53
N LEU A 219 -2.77 0.58 0.33
CA LEU A 219 -3.08 0.61 1.77
C LEU A 219 -4.28 1.51 2.12
N MET A 220 -4.72 2.38 1.21
CA MET A 220 -5.84 3.29 1.44
C MET A 220 -7.12 2.52 1.77
N LYS A 221 -7.82 2.98 2.83
CA LYS A 221 -9.18 2.52 3.14
C LYS A 221 -10.15 3.17 2.16
N THR A 222 -11.00 2.36 1.56
CA THR A 222 -12.01 2.74 0.59
C THR A 222 -13.42 2.71 1.17
N SER A 223 -13.60 2.21 2.40
CA SER A 223 -14.88 2.23 3.12
C SER A 223 -14.73 2.64 4.60
N LYS A 224 -15.71 3.39 5.13
CA LYS A 224 -15.83 3.71 6.57
C LYS A 224 -16.45 2.57 7.39
N LEU A 225 -16.99 1.54 6.73
CA LEU A 225 -17.77 0.45 7.33
C LEU A 225 -16.99 -0.86 7.48
N SER A 226 -15.79 -0.98 6.90
CA SER A 226 -15.00 -2.21 7.06
C SER A 226 -14.25 -2.21 8.40
N ASN A 227 -14.79 -2.93 9.36
CA ASN A 227 -14.12 -3.26 10.63
C ASN A 227 -12.89 -4.19 10.46
N SER A 228 -12.39 -4.39 9.23
CA SER A 228 -11.64 -5.59 8.87
C SER A 228 -10.22 -5.36 8.33
N LEU A 229 -9.83 -4.12 8.02
CA LEU A 229 -8.41 -3.72 7.99
C LEU A 229 -8.06 -2.98 9.28
N LYS A 230 -8.14 -3.73 10.36
CA LYS A 230 -7.32 -3.52 11.56
C LYS A 230 -5.86 -3.88 11.24
N TYR A 231 -5.24 -3.23 10.24
CA TYR A 231 -3.81 -2.88 10.37
C TYR A 231 -3.82 -1.64 11.25
N GLU A 232 -3.96 -1.93 12.53
CA GLU A 232 -4.27 -1.00 13.60
C GLU A 232 -3.08 -0.08 13.84
N ILE A 233 -3.12 1.08 13.19
CA ILE A 233 -3.03 2.32 13.95
C ILE A 233 -4.48 2.51 14.39
N GLN A 234 -4.84 1.93 15.55
CA GLN A 234 -6.17 2.17 16.10
C GLN A 234 -6.24 3.65 16.38
N SER A 235 -7.32 4.28 15.98
CA SER A 235 -7.77 5.60 16.43
C SER A 235 -8.21 5.55 17.92
N GLY A 236 -7.42 4.88 18.75
CA GLY A 236 -7.59 4.73 20.19
C GLY A 236 -6.30 5.17 20.89
N ILE A 237 -6.25 5.01 22.21
CA ILE A 237 -5.11 5.42 23.04
C ILE A 237 -3.91 4.47 22.81
N GLN A 238 -3.30 4.50 21.62
CA GLN A 238 -2.07 3.77 21.31
C GLN A 238 -0.85 4.66 21.54
N ASP A 239 0.30 4.03 21.75
CA ASP A 239 1.60 4.68 21.99
C ASP A 239 2.22 5.08 20.64
N PRO A 240 2.70 6.33 20.43
CA PRO A 240 3.34 6.76 19.17
C PRO A 240 4.42 5.80 18.65
N TYR A 241 5.11 5.11 19.56
CA TYR A 241 6.10 4.10 19.19
C TYR A 241 5.47 2.91 18.45
N GLU A 242 4.33 2.40 18.92
CA GLU A 242 3.63 1.29 18.27
C GLU A 242 3.16 1.69 16.87
N ASP A 243 2.69 2.92 16.69
CA ASP A 243 2.30 3.48 15.40
C ASP A 243 3.49 3.58 14.44
N CYS A 244 4.64 4.06 14.93
CA CYS A 244 5.89 4.08 14.16
C CYS A 244 6.31 2.66 13.73
N VAL A 245 6.22 1.68 14.63
CA VAL A 245 6.54 0.29 14.33
C VAL A 245 5.56 -0.30 13.30
N ALA A 246 4.26 0.00 13.42
CA ALA A 246 3.24 -0.47 12.51
C ALA A 246 3.41 0.10 11.10
N THR A 247 3.59 1.42 10.98
CA THR A 247 3.83 2.11 9.69
C THR A 247 5.12 1.63 9.04
N MET A 248 6.21 1.50 9.81
CA MET A 248 7.48 0.97 9.31
C MET A 248 7.34 -0.48 8.79
N ARG A 249 6.59 -1.34 9.48
CA ARG A 249 6.31 -2.71 9.02
C ARG A 249 5.52 -2.73 7.73
N LEU A 250 4.51 -1.86 7.59
CA LEU A 250 3.75 -1.71 6.34
C LEU A 250 4.67 -1.25 5.21
N TYR A 251 5.48 -0.23 5.45
CA TYR A 251 6.47 0.26 4.49
C TYR A 251 7.41 -0.85 4.02
N MET A 252 8.05 -1.56 4.96
CA MET A 252 8.97 -2.65 4.64
C MET A 252 8.30 -3.77 3.84
N ARG A 253 7.04 -4.10 4.16
CA ARG A 253 6.27 -5.09 3.40
C ARG A 253 6.01 -4.66 1.96
N MET A 254 5.70 -3.38 1.73
CA MET A 254 5.49 -2.85 0.39
C MET A 254 6.81 -2.78 -0.38
N ARG A 255 7.87 -2.37 0.30
CA ARG A 255 9.23 -2.31 -0.25
C ARG A 255 9.75 -3.69 -0.66
N SER A 256 9.45 -4.74 0.09
CA SER A 256 9.91 -6.10 -0.17
C SER A 256 9.15 -6.83 -1.29
N GLN A 257 8.18 -6.20 -1.95
CA GLN A 257 7.43 -6.86 -3.02
C GLN A 257 8.36 -7.21 -4.20
N VAL A 258 8.22 -8.41 -4.73
CA VAL A 258 9.06 -8.91 -5.83
C VAL A 258 8.74 -8.11 -7.09
N HIS A 259 9.70 -7.31 -7.50
CA HIS A 259 9.66 -6.55 -8.74
C HIS A 259 10.50 -7.27 -9.80
N LYS A 260 9.92 -7.58 -10.97
CA LYS A 260 10.78 -7.72 -12.15
C LYS A 260 11.29 -6.33 -12.44
N ARG A 261 12.55 -6.06 -12.09
CA ARG A 261 13.25 -4.82 -12.38
C ARG A 261 13.40 -4.69 -13.90
N GLU A 262 12.31 -4.34 -14.56
CA GLU A 262 12.34 -3.74 -15.87
C GLU A 262 12.93 -2.34 -15.65
N ASP A 263 13.98 -2.00 -16.39
CA ASP A 263 14.75 -0.76 -16.27
C ASP A 263 13.96 0.50 -16.70
N GLN A 264 12.65 0.53 -16.49
CA GLN A 264 11.77 1.48 -17.14
C GLN A 264 10.78 2.14 -16.19
N PRO A 265 10.44 3.40 -16.48
CA PRO A 265 10.20 4.39 -15.45
C PRO A 265 8.69 4.48 -15.09
N LEU A 266 8.31 5.35 -14.14
CA LEU A 266 6.97 5.41 -13.51
C LEU A 266 5.89 5.87 -14.52
N ALA A 267 4.58 5.72 -14.21
CA ALA A 267 3.54 6.30 -15.08
C ALA A 267 3.57 7.84 -15.15
N CYS A 268 4.26 8.49 -14.21
CA CYS A 268 4.48 9.93 -14.24
C CYS A 268 5.48 10.35 -15.33
N ASP A 269 6.28 9.42 -15.84
CA ASP A 269 7.21 9.70 -16.93
C ASP A 269 6.45 10.06 -18.22
N PRO A 270 6.88 11.11 -18.95
CA PRO A 270 6.22 11.56 -20.17
C PRO A 270 6.00 10.46 -21.21
N GLN A 271 6.87 9.44 -21.23
CA GLN A 271 6.78 8.29 -22.13
C GLN A 271 5.58 7.38 -21.82
N ASN A 272 5.17 7.25 -20.56
CA ASN A 272 4.06 6.38 -20.14
C ASN A 272 2.69 7.05 -20.23
N LYS A 273 2.62 8.39 -20.18
CA LYS A 273 1.37 9.14 -20.38
C LYS A 273 0.71 8.88 -21.75
N ASN A 274 1.49 8.36 -22.71
CA ASN A 274 1.05 8.06 -24.07
C ASN A 274 0.48 6.65 -24.26
N ASN A 275 0.57 5.75 -23.28
CA ASN A 275 0.18 4.35 -23.49
C ASN A 275 -1.33 4.19 -23.74
N PHE A 276 -2.16 4.97 -23.04
CA PHE A 276 -3.63 4.95 -23.17
C PHE A 276 -4.22 6.28 -23.67
N ALA A 277 -3.42 7.08 -24.38
CA ALA A 277 -3.88 8.37 -24.90
C ALA A 277 -5.09 8.22 -25.83
N SER A 278 -5.99 9.20 -25.83
CA SER A 278 -7.25 9.16 -26.58
C SER A 278 -7.05 8.99 -28.09
N TRP A 279 -5.96 9.53 -28.64
CA TRP A 279 -5.63 9.41 -30.07
C TRP A 279 -5.26 7.98 -30.50
N ARG A 280 -4.97 7.06 -29.55
CA ARG A 280 -4.70 5.63 -29.82
C ARG A 280 -5.95 4.75 -29.75
N GLN A 281 -7.16 5.32 -29.66
CA GLN A 281 -8.40 4.56 -29.45
C GLN A 281 -8.55 3.37 -30.43
N SER A 282 -8.39 3.61 -31.73
CA SER A 282 -8.52 2.55 -32.76
C SER A 282 -7.46 1.46 -32.67
N GLU A 283 -6.29 1.77 -32.12
CA GLU A 283 -5.22 0.79 -31.87
C GLU A 283 -5.56 -0.06 -30.64
N LEU A 284 -5.97 0.59 -29.54
CA LEU A 284 -6.33 -0.07 -28.29
C LEU A 284 -7.52 -1.01 -28.45
N GLU A 285 -8.52 -0.65 -29.26
CA GLU A 285 -9.67 -1.51 -29.56
C GLU A 285 -9.30 -2.76 -30.38
N ARG A 286 -8.13 -2.77 -31.03
CA ARG A 286 -7.58 -3.94 -31.75
C ARG A 286 -6.68 -4.80 -30.88
N MET A 287 -6.25 -4.30 -29.73
CA MET A 287 -5.41 -5.05 -28.79
C MET A 287 -6.23 -6.05 -27.98
N THR A 288 -5.59 -7.14 -27.58
CA THR A 288 -6.14 -8.08 -26.61
C THR A 288 -6.12 -7.48 -25.19
N PRO A 289 -6.99 -7.93 -24.27
CA PRO A 289 -6.96 -7.51 -22.87
C PRO A 289 -5.60 -7.73 -22.19
N GLU A 290 -4.88 -8.80 -22.55
CA GLU A 290 -3.55 -9.12 -22.04
C GLU A 290 -2.51 -8.11 -22.52
N GLN A 291 -2.53 -7.75 -23.80
CA GLN A 291 -1.64 -6.72 -24.35
C GLN A 291 -1.91 -5.34 -23.75
N MET A 292 -3.19 -4.99 -23.51
CA MET A 292 -3.54 -3.76 -22.80
C MET A 292 -2.98 -3.77 -21.36
N LEU A 293 -3.06 -4.91 -20.66
CA LEU A 293 -2.48 -5.03 -19.33
C LEU A 293 -0.95 -4.87 -19.36
N GLU A 294 -0.27 -5.42 -20.36
CA GLU A 294 1.18 -5.34 -20.51
C GLU A 294 1.71 -3.92 -20.72
N ILE A 295 0.93 -3.02 -21.30
CA ILE A 295 1.28 -1.58 -21.44
C ILE A 295 0.74 -0.72 -20.29
N SER A 296 -0.10 -1.27 -19.41
CA SER A 296 -0.66 -0.57 -18.25
C SER A 296 0.36 -0.44 -17.12
N ARG A 297 0.34 0.70 -16.42
CA ARG A 297 1.32 1.09 -15.40
C ARG A 297 0.58 1.74 -14.23
N SER A 298 1.16 1.66 -13.03
CA SER A 298 0.57 2.28 -11.83
C SER A 298 0.62 3.79 -11.90
N ASP A 299 -0.47 4.46 -11.55
CA ASP A 299 -0.59 5.91 -11.39
C ASP A 299 0.11 6.45 -10.12
N TYR A 300 0.63 5.56 -9.28
CA TYR A 300 1.37 5.91 -8.05
C TYR A 300 2.80 5.39 -8.04
N TYR A 301 3.63 6.00 -7.19
CA TYR A 301 5.00 5.58 -6.93
C TYR A 301 5.04 4.32 -6.04
N CYS A 302 5.51 3.19 -6.56
CA CYS A 302 5.66 1.97 -5.76
C CYS A 302 6.84 2.07 -4.78
N TRP A 303 6.61 1.80 -3.49
CA TRP A 303 7.66 1.78 -2.47
C TRP A 303 8.65 0.61 -2.66
N CYS A 304 8.33 -0.35 -3.52
CA CYS A 304 9.27 -1.37 -3.99
C CYS A 304 10.44 -0.81 -4.83
N LEU A 305 10.38 0.46 -5.23
CA LEU A 305 11.42 1.15 -6.00
C LEU A 305 12.41 1.94 -5.13
N ASP A 306 12.25 1.91 -3.80
CA ASP A 306 13.13 2.53 -2.78
C ASP A 306 14.35 1.65 -2.43
#